data_AF-A0A1L7CIE6-F1
#
_entry.id   AF-A0A1L7CIE6-F1
#
_cell.length_a   1.000
_cell.length_b   1.000
_cell.length_c   1.000
_cell.angle_alpha   90.00
_cell.angle_beta   90.00
_cell.angle_gamma   90.00
#
_symmetry.space_group_name_H-M   'P 1'
#
loop_
_entity.id
_entity.type
_entity.pdbx_description
1 polymer ?
#
loop_
_entity_poly.entity_id
_entity_poly.type
_entity_poly.pdbx_seq_one_letter_code
_entity_poly.pdbx_strand_id
1 'polypeptide(L)'
;MTTMVKTTKGRIGLLFVLYMALPALSFAISLSAQLNDWSKSFAFLVLLAALPLVTIALAGWDGVKSGFNFLWLLAPVLCFLLPMIVFFNASALIYGVAYSVLALAFNAIGAFFHSGRTR
;
A
#
# COMPACT_ATOMS: atom_id res chain seq x y z
N MET A 1 18.21 14.02 11.27
CA MET A 1 17.99 13.20 10.04
C MET A 1 17.65 11.74 10.34
N THR A 2 18.25 11.12 11.38
CA THR A 2 18.02 9.70 11.75
C THR A 2 16.63 9.37 12.29
N THR A 3 15.92 10.33 12.88
CA THR A 3 14.55 10.16 13.41
C THR A 3 13.50 10.03 12.31
N MET A 4 13.58 10.84 11.25
CA MET A 4 12.64 10.82 10.11
C MET A 4 12.67 9.49 9.35
N VAL A 5 13.88 8.95 9.12
CA VAL A 5 14.06 7.67 8.42
C VAL A 5 13.50 6.49 9.23
N LYS A 6 13.60 6.53 10.57
CA LYS A 6 12.98 5.52 11.44
C LYS A 6 11.46 5.54 11.32
N THR A 7 10.86 6.73 11.22
CA THR A 7 9.41 6.88 11.07
C THR A 7 8.91 6.40 9.70
N THR A 8 9.61 6.72 8.60
CA THR A 8 9.24 6.20 7.26
C THR A 8 9.31 4.68 7.20
N LYS A 9 10.37 4.07 7.75
CA LYS A 9 10.49 2.60 7.83
C LYS A 9 9.33 1.98 8.61
N GLY A 10 8.88 2.62 9.69
CA GLY A 10 7.70 2.18 10.44
C GLY A 10 6.42 2.20 9.60
N ARG A 11 6.21 3.25 8.79
CA ARG A 11 5.06 3.35 7.87
C ARG A 11 5.11 2.33 6.74
N ILE A 12 6.29 2.02 6.22
CA ILE A 12 6.50 0.95 5.24
C ILE A 12 6.25 -0.42 5.88
N GLY A 13 6.68 -0.64 7.12
CA GLY A 13 6.34 -1.85 7.88
C GLY A 13 4.83 -2.01 8.05
N LEU A 14 4.12 -0.93 8.38
CA LEU A 14 2.66 -0.90 8.45
C LEU A 14 2.02 -1.20 7.08
N LEU A 15 2.55 -0.63 5.99
CA LEU A 15 2.09 -0.93 4.63
C LEU A 15 2.16 -2.43 4.35
N PHE A 16 3.30 -3.07 4.66
CA PHE A 16 3.47 -4.51 4.47
C PHE A 16 2.46 -5.33 5.27
N VAL A 17 2.24 -4.98 6.54
CA VAL A 17 1.24 -5.64 7.38
C VAL A 17 -0.16 -5.51 6.77
N LEU A 18 -0.54 -4.33 6.30
CA LEU A 18 -1.86 -4.11 5.67
C LEU A 18 -1.99 -4.84 4.32
N TYR A 19 -0.92 -4.88 3.53
CA TYR A 19 -0.85 -5.64 2.29
C TYR A 19 -0.99 -7.14 2.51
N MET A 20 -0.64 -7.65 3.69
CA MET A 20 -0.91 -9.04 4.08
C MET A 20 -2.31 -9.22 4.67
N ALA A 21 -2.71 -8.34 5.58
CA ALA A 21 -3.95 -8.48 6.32
C ALA A 21 -5.19 -8.32 5.44
N LEU A 22 -5.19 -7.38 4.48
CA LEU A 22 -6.36 -7.13 3.64
C LEU A 22 -6.68 -8.30 2.70
N PRO A 23 -5.72 -8.87 1.95
CA PRO A 23 -5.96 -10.07 1.16
C PRO A 23 -6.29 -11.29 2.03
N ALA A 24 -5.59 -11.48 3.16
CA ALA A 24 -5.87 -12.59 4.07
C ALA A 24 -7.30 -12.53 4.63
N LEU A 25 -7.77 -11.35 5.02
CA LEU A 25 -9.14 -11.14 5.47
C LEU A 25 -10.14 -11.42 4.34
N SER A 26 -9.87 -10.96 3.12
CA SER A 26 -10.71 -11.24 1.96
C SER A 26 -10.80 -12.73 1.64
N PHE A 27 -9.70 -13.46 1.82
CA PHE A 27 -9.64 -14.90 1.62
C PHE A 27 -10.44 -15.64 2.70
N ALA A 28 -10.30 -15.24 3.97
CA ALA A 28 -11.06 -15.80 5.08
C ALA A 28 -12.57 -15.57 4.92
N ILE A 29 -12.97 -14.36 4.50
CA ILE A 29 -14.37 -14.05 4.19
C ILE A 29 -14.86 -14.91 3.04
N SER A 30 -14.09 -15.01 1.95
CA SER A 30 -14.44 -15.83 0.78
C SER A 30 -14.60 -17.32 1.12
N LEU A 31 -13.79 -17.85 2.04
CA LEU A 31 -13.90 -19.22 2.54
C LEU A 31 -15.20 -19.43 3.34
N SER A 32 -15.57 -18.47 4.19
CA SER A 32 -16.86 -18.51 4.92
C SER A 32 -18.07 -18.32 4.00
N ALA A 33 -17.90 -17.59 2.91
CA ALA A 33 -18.93 -17.23 1.94
C ALA A 33 -19.04 -18.25 0.77
N GLN A 34 -18.50 -19.47 0.90
CA GLN A 34 -18.65 -20.51 -0.14
C GLN A 34 -20.12 -20.92 -0.43
N LEU A 35 -21.10 -20.31 0.25
CA LEU A 35 -22.53 -20.45 -0.04
C LEU A 35 -23.07 -19.40 -1.04
N ASN A 36 -22.25 -18.44 -1.50
CA ASN A 36 -22.69 -17.38 -2.43
C ASN A 36 -21.60 -16.96 -3.45
N ASP A 37 -21.99 -16.73 -4.71
CA ASP A 37 -21.12 -16.45 -5.88
C ASP A 37 -20.25 -15.16 -5.81
N TRP A 38 -20.28 -14.42 -4.70
CA TRP A 38 -19.66 -13.10 -4.53
C TRP A 38 -18.16 -13.13 -4.18
N SER A 39 -17.57 -14.31 -3.99
CA SER A 39 -16.19 -14.48 -3.51
C SER A 39 -15.12 -13.87 -4.43
N LYS A 40 -15.25 -14.06 -5.75
CA LYS A 40 -14.25 -13.52 -6.71
C LYS A 40 -14.25 -11.99 -6.77
N SER A 41 -15.41 -11.37 -6.64
CA SER A 41 -15.54 -9.90 -6.64
C SER A 41 -14.80 -9.27 -5.46
N PHE A 42 -14.75 -9.95 -4.30
CA PHE A 42 -14.12 -9.41 -3.10
C PHE A 42 -12.60 -9.31 -3.21
N ALA A 43 -11.94 -10.31 -3.80
CA ALA A 43 -10.50 -10.26 -4.05
C ALA A 43 -10.11 -9.11 -5.00
N PHE A 44 -10.91 -8.89 -6.06
CA PHE A 44 -10.71 -7.76 -6.97
C PHE A 44 -10.95 -6.40 -6.30
N LEU A 45 -11.93 -6.28 -5.39
CA LEU A 45 -12.13 -5.06 -4.62
C LEU A 45 -10.93 -4.75 -3.72
N VAL A 46 -10.35 -5.77 -3.08
CA VAL A 46 -9.13 -5.58 -2.27
C VAL A 46 -7.97 -5.12 -3.15
N LEU A 47 -7.72 -5.82 -4.26
CA LEU A 47 -6.64 -5.50 -5.19
C LEU A 47 -6.82 -4.10 -5.80
N LEU A 48 -7.98 -3.77 -6.34
CA LEU A 48 -8.16 -2.55 -7.13
C LEU A 48 -8.51 -1.31 -6.31
N ALA A 49 -9.03 -1.47 -5.10
CA ALA A 49 -9.44 -0.34 -4.26
C ALA A 49 -8.70 -0.32 -2.91
N ALA A 50 -8.78 -1.38 -2.11
CA ALA A 50 -8.27 -1.32 -0.73
C ALA A 50 -6.75 -1.12 -0.66
N LEU A 51 -5.98 -1.94 -1.40
CA LEU A 51 -4.52 -1.85 -1.43
C LEU A 51 -4.03 -0.49 -1.97
N PRO A 52 -4.49 0.03 -3.12
CA PRO A 52 -4.05 1.34 -3.59
C PRO A 52 -4.46 2.48 -2.64
N LEU A 53 -5.65 2.42 -2.03
CA LEU A 53 -6.09 3.44 -1.06
C LEU A 53 -5.20 3.49 0.18
N VAL A 54 -4.84 2.34 0.76
CA VAL A 54 -3.90 2.29 1.89
C VAL A 54 -2.53 2.82 1.46
N THR A 55 -2.11 2.51 0.24
CA THR A 55 -0.82 2.96 -0.30
C THR A 55 -0.74 4.48 -0.38
N ILE A 56 -1.72 5.11 -1.03
CA ILE A 56 -1.74 6.57 -1.17
C ILE A 56 -1.90 7.25 0.19
N ALA A 57 -2.69 6.68 1.10
CA ALA A 57 -2.89 7.23 2.43
C ALA A 57 -1.61 7.25 3.25
N LEU A 58 -0.89 6.12 3.31
CA LEU A 58 0.37 6.04 4.06
C LEU A 58 1.50 6.84 3.39
N ALA A 59 1.59 6.81 2.06
CA ALA A 59 2.61 7.55 1.32
C ALA A 59 2.41 9.07 1.46
N GLY A 60 1.17 9.53 1.31
CA GLY A 60 0.80 10.94 1.52
C GLY A 60 0.99 11.39 2.96
N TRP A 61 0.60 10.57 3.93
CA TRP A 61 0.86 10.84 5.34
C TRP A 61 2.37 10.95 5.63
N ASP A 62 3.18 10.04 5.09
CA ASP A 62 4.62 10.11 5.21
C ASP A 62 5.17 11.40 4.59
N GLY A 63 4.68 11.79 3.41
CA GLY A 63 5.04 13.04 2.75
C GLY A 63 4.77 14.26 3.64
N VAL A 64 3.56 14.36 4.21
CA VAL A 64 3.16 15.48 5.09
C VAL A 64 4.02 15.57 6.35
N LYS A 65 4.39 14.43 6.94
CA LYS A 65 5.09 14.40 8.23
C LYS A 65 6.60 14.40 8.11
N SER A 66 7.13 13.80 7.05
CA SER A 66 8.55 13.46 6.91
C SER A 66 9.19 14.04 5.65
N GLY A 67 8.42 14.74 4.81
CA GLY A 67 8.88 15.27 3.53
C GLY A 67 8.94 14.20 2.45
N PHE A 68 9.48 14.57 1.29
CA PHE A 68 9.55 13.68 0.14
C PHE A 68 10.57 12.57 0.36
N ASN A 69 10.20 11.33 0.01
CA ASN A 69 11.05 10.16 0.20
C ASN A 69 10.92 9.15 -0.95
N PHE A 70 12.03 8.94 -1.68
CA PHE A 70 12.12 7.99 -2.79
C PHE A 70 11.90 6.52 -2.40
N LEU A 71 11.97 6.15 -1.11
CA LEU A 71 11.66 4.78 -0.69
C LEU A 71 10.24 4.37 -1.10
N TRP A 72 9.30 5.32 -1.22
CA TRP A 72 7.93 5.04 -1.67
C TRP A 72 7.82 4.61 -3.13
N LEU A 73 8.87 4.77 -3.94
CA LEU A 73 8.91 4.24 -5.31
C LEU A 73 9.12 2.71 -5.33
N LEU A 74 9.84 2.15 -4.36
CA LEU A 74 10.17 0.71 -4.34
C LEU A 74 9.38 -0.05 -3.28
N ALA A 75 9.03 0.61 -2.17
CA ALA A 75 8.40 -0.03 -1.04
C ALA A 75 7.08 -0.75 -1.41
N PRO A 76 6.12 -0.15 -2.16
CA PRO A 76 4.86 -0.82 -2.43
C PRO A 76 5.02 -2.10 -3.24
N VAL A 77 5.81 -2.08 -4.34
CA VAL A 77 6.03 -3.29 -5.13
C VAL A 77 6.72 -4.39 -4.31
N LEU A 78 7.74 -4.04 -3.50
CA LEU A 78 8.43 -5.02 -2.66
C LEU A 78 7.52 -5.60 -1.57
N CYS A 79 6.71 -4.76 -0.92
CA CYS A 79 5.73 -5.20 0.06
C CYS A 79 4.63 -6.06 -0.57
N PHE A 80 4.32 -5.86 -1.85
CA PHE A 80 3.29 -6.59 -2.58
C PHE A 80 3.74 -7.97 -3.08
N LEU A 81 5.05 -8.22 -3.21
CA LEU A 81 5.56 -9.49 -3.74
C LEU A 81 5.04 -10.71 -2.96
N LEU A 82 5.15 -10.68 -1.63
CA LEU A 82 4.73 -11.83 -0.83
C LEU A 82 3.20 -12.03 -0.84
N PRO A 83 2.35 -10.99 -0.63
CA PRO A 83 0.91 -11.12 -0.82
C PRO A 83 0.51 -11.58 -2.22
N MET A 84 1.22 -11.14 -3.27
CA MET A 84 0.97 -11.57 -4.65
C MET A 84 1.13 -13.07 -4.81
N ILE A 85 2.21 -13.63 -4.27
CA ILE A 85 2.50 -15.08 -4.35
C ILE A 85 1.46 -15.89 -3.55
N VAL A 86 1.01 -15.37 -2.40
CA VAL A 86 0.13 -16.11 -1.48
C VAL A 86 -1.35 -16.03 -1.86
N PHE A 87 -1.83 -14.86 -2.28
CA PHE A 87 -3.27 -14.59 -2.43
C PHE A 87 -3.70 -14.26 -3.86
N PHE A 88 -2.78 -13.92 -4.74
CA PHE A 88 -3.07 -13.47 -6.11
C PHE A 88 -2.30 -14.29 -7.15
N ASN A 89 -2.31 -13.83 -8.40
CA ASN A 89 -1.56 -14.42 -9.51
C ASN A 89 -0.31 -13.59 -9.82
N ALA A 90 0.70 -14.19 -10.46
CA ALA A 90 1.88 -13.49 -10.97
C ALA A 90 1.53 -12.30 -11.90
N SER A 91 0.44 -12.39 -12.66
CA SER A 91 -0.05 -11.27 -13.49
C SER A 91 -0.45 -10.04 -12.68
N ALA A 92 -0.71 -10.19 -11.38
CA ALA A 92 -1.05 -9.07 -10.50
C ALA A 92 0.16 -8.16 -10.18
N LEU A 93 1.39 -8.55 -10.55
CA LEU A 93 2.58 -7.72 -10.33
C LEU A 93 2.44 -6.30 -10.90
N ILE A 94 1.71 -6.16 -12.01
CA ILE A 94 1.44 -4.87 -12.65
C ILE A 94 0.76 -3.88 -11.69
N TYR A 95 -0.08 -4.38 -10.78
CA TYR A 95 -0.75 -3.54 -9.78
C TYR A 95 0.23 -3.06 -8.72
N GLY A 96 1.18 -3.90 -8.26
CA GLY A 96 2.23 -3.49 -7.34
C GLY A 96 3.13 -2.38 -7.91
N VAL A 97 3.42 -2.44 -9.22
CA VAL A 97 4.11 -1.36 -9.94
C VAL A 97 3.25 -0.09 -9.99
N ALA A 98 1.95 -0.21 -10.32
CA ALA A 98 1.03 0.92 -10.33
C ALA A 98 0.91 1.59 -8.94
N TYR A 99 0.83 0.80 -7.86
CA TYR A 99 0.80 1.32 -6.49
C TYR A 99 2.06 2.09 -6.14
N SER A 100 3.21 1.69 -6.69
CA SER A 100 4.48 2.38 -6.48
C SER A 100 4.51 3.76 -7.13
N VAL A 101 3.97 3.88 -8.35
CA VAL A 101 3.79 5.18 -9.01
C VAL A 101 2.83 6.06 -8.21
N LEU A 102 1.70 5.52 -7.76
CA LEU A 102 0.73 6.23 -6.92
C LEU A 102 1.34 6.68 -5.60
N ALA A 103 2.11 5.82 -4.93
CA ALA A 103 2.78 6.13 -3.68
C ALA A 103 3.75 7.31 -3.84
N LEU A 104 4.58 7.28 -4.87
CA LEU A 104 5.53 8.36 -5.12
C LEU A 104 4.80 9.69 -5.36
N ALA A 105 3.74 9.67 -6.18
CA ALA A 105 2.93 10.85 -6.47
C ALA A 105 2.29 11.42 -5.19
N PHE A 106 1.64 10.58 -4.38
CA PHE A 106 1.00 11.05 -3.14
C PHE A 106 2.00 11.45 -2.07
N ASN A 107 3.17 10.81 -2.00
CA ASN A 107 4.25 11.26 -1.12
C ASN A 107 4.75 12.65 -1.52
N ALA A 108 4.92 12.92 -2.82
CA ALA A 108 5.28 14.25 -3.32
C ALA A 108 4.21 15.30 -3.00
N ILE A 109 2.93 14.97 -3.20
CA ILE A 109 1.80 15.83 -2.81
C ILE A 109 1.84 16.14 -1.31
N GLY A 110 2.02 15.12 -0.47
CA GLY A 110 2.13 15.31 0.99
C GLY A 110 3.33 16.19 1.37
N ALA A 111 4.47 15.97 0.74
CA ALA A 111 5.69 16.73 0.98
C ALA A 111 5.55 18.22 0.63
N PHE A 112 4.74 18.56 -0.38
CA PHE A 112 4.43 19.96 -0.69
C PHE A 112 3.81 20.70 0.50
N PHE A 113 2.88 20.05 1.23
CA PHE A 113 2.31 20.61 2.46
C PHE A 113 3.29 20.63 3.63
N HIS A 114 4.30 19.75 3.64
CA HIS A 114 5.37 19.78 4.64
C HIS A 114 6.22 21.04 4.49
N SER A 115 6.66 21.36 3.28
CA SER A 115 7.48 22.53 2.98
C SER A 115 6.80 23.86 3.33
N GLY A 116 5.47 23.94 3.17
CA GLY A 116 4.68 25.11 3.57
C GLY A 116 4.55 25.29 5.09
N ARG A 117 4.87 24.27 5.89
CA ARG A 117 4.82 24.31 7.37
C ARG A 117 6.19 24.59 8.01
N THR A 118 7.27 24.39 7.26
CA THR A 118 8.65 24.62 7.71
C THR A 118 9.24 25.94 7.22
N ARG A 119 8.52 26.68 6.36
CA ARG A 119 8.75 28.10 6.08
C ARG A 119 7.97 28.93 7.08
#